data_AF-A0A7S3DAS8-F1
#
_entry.id   AF-A0A7S3DAS8-F1
#
_cell.length_a   1.000
_cell.length_b   1.000
_cell.length_c   1.000
_cell.angle_alpha   90.00
_cell.angle_beta   90.00
_cell.angle_gamma   90.00
#
_symmetry.space_group_name_H-M   'P 1'
#
loop_
_entity.id
_entity.type
_entity.pdbx_description
1 polymer ?
#
loop_
_entity_poly.entity_id
_entity_poly.type
_entity_poly.pdbx_seq_one_letter_code
_entity_poly.pdbx_strand_id
1 'polypeptide(L)'
;MLLLFSHTQSPSPLLRAHMQGNQAQWDLTKAMVGDGGWILLIFAGVDLSATGPAQSWVDAVNYVFQQGLNVVLRIGPGWGQSHFRDLADGAAQGDYTHYTHLAQAYVNVLKGIPTPASTSAYSGRQLLIQIHNEPDLCYEWFCGTAASSPIGYEEMAKEYASFFSRHRRCYTCDG
;
A
#
# COMPACT_ATOMS: atom_id res chain seq x y z
N MET A 1 3.79 -18.97 8.38
CA MET A 1 3.67 -18.01 9.50
C MET A 1 3.87 -16.62 8.94
N LEU A 2 2.89 -15.72 9.06
CA LEU A 2 2.99 -14.33 8.59
C LEU A 2 3.28 -13.45 9.80
N LEU A 3 4.39 -12.70 9.77
CA LEU A 3 4.78 -11.77 10.84
C LEU A 3 4.45 -10.33 10.40
N LEU A 4 3.70 -9.61 11.24
CA LEU A 4 3.28 -8.22 11.03
C LEU A 4 4.22 -7.27 11.78
N PHE A 5 4.77 -6.26 11.11
CA PHE A 5 5.44 -5.13 11.75
C PHE A 5 4.66 -3.85 11.41
N SER A 6 4.17 -3.17 12.44
CA SER A 6 3.53 -1.85 12.35
C SER A 6 4.34 -0.87 13.21
N HIS A 7 4.53 0.36 12.72
CA HIS A 7 5.23 1.42 13.44
C HIS A 7 4.21 2.37 14.06
N THR A 8 4.15 2.41 15.39
CA THR A 8 3.48 3.49 16.13
C THR A 8 4.41 4.69 16.24
N GLN A 9 3.94 5.88 15.87
CA GLN A 9 4.69 7.13 15.99
C GLN A 9 5.13 7.39 17.44
N SER A 10 6.40 7.79 17.64
CA SER A 10 6.85 8.50 18.85
C SER A 10 7.83 9.61 18.46
N PRO A 11 7.73 10.81 19.04
CA PRO A 11 8.51 11.97 18.64
C PRO A 11 9.82 12.01 19.43
N SER A 12 10.94 11.63 18.82
CA SER A 12 12.25 11.93 19.41
C SER A 12 13.28 12.31 18.32
N PRO A 13 14.08 13.38 18.50
CA PRO A 13 14.74 14.05 17.36
C PRO A 13 16.08 13.44 16.93
N LEU A 14 16.51 12.31 17.50
CA LEU A 14 17.91 11.86 17.41
C LEU A 14 18.15 10.50 16.71
N LEU A 15 17.20 10.01 15.91
CA LEU A 15 17.37 8.83 15.06
C LEU A 15 16.71 9.07 13.69
N ARG A 16 17.30 9.96 12.89
CA ARG A 16 16.88 10.19 11.51
C ARG A 16 17.49 9.17 10.57
N ALA A 17 16.87 8.00 10.54
CA ALA A 17 16.76 7.15 9.36
C ALA A 17 15.38 6.49 9.44
N HIS A 18 14.37 7.21 8.94
CA HIS A 18 12.98 6.77 8.88
C HIS A 18 12.85 5.62 7.87
N MET A 19 13.25 4.42 8.25
CA MET A 19 12.95 3.21 7.49
C MET A 19 11.58 2.69 7.94
N GLN A 20 10.70 2.47 6.97
CA GLN A 20 9.45 1.74 7.21
C GLN A 20 9.82 0.27 7.44
N GLY A 21 10.12 -0.06 8.70
CA GLY A 21 10.73 -1.31 9.16
C GLY A 21 12.20 -1.12 9.57
N ASN A 22 12.67 -1.87 10.57
CA ASN A 22 14.07 -1.88 11.00
C ASN A 22 14.73 -3.18 10.51
N GLN A 23 15.92 -3.09 9.91
CA GLN A 23 16.72 -4.23 9.46
C GLN A 23 16.80 -5.35 10.50
N ALA A 24 16.99 -5.01 11.78
CA ALA A 24 17.04 -5.99 12.86
C ALA A 24 15.74 -6.82 12.97
N GLN A 25 14.57 -6.21 12.71
CA GLN A 25 13.29 -6.92 12.71
C GLN A 25 13.15 -7.85 11.50
N TRP A 26 13.71 -7.46 10.36
CA TRP A 26 13.74 -8.29 9.16
C TRP A 26 14.68 -9.48 9.34
N ASP A 27 15.83 -9.29 9.98
CA ASP A 27 16.78 -10.36 10.30
C ASP A 27 16.18 -11.35 11.31
N LEU A 28 15.48 -10.86 12.33
CA LEU A 28 14.72 -11.72 13.25
C LEU A 28 13.61 -12.49 12.53
N THR A 29 12.92 -11.83 11.60
CA THR A 29 11.92 -12.51 10.75
C THR A 29 12.56 -13.62 9.98
N LYS A 30 13.67 -13.34 9.30
CA LYS A 30 14.46 -14.33 8.57
C LYS A 30 14.86 -15.52 9.45
N ALA A 31 15.37 -15.25 10.65
CA ALA A 31 15.74 -16.29 11.60
C ALA A 31 14.54 -17.18 12.00
N MET A 32 13.33 -16.61 12.08
CA MET A 32 12.11 -17.34 12.43
C MET A 32 11.50 -18.13 11.28
N VAL A 33 11.51 -17.60 10.05
CA VAL A 33 10.79 -18.19 8.91
C VAL A 33 11.69 -18.94 7.92
N GLY A 34 13.01 -18.76 7.99
CA GLY A 34 13.99 -19.40 7.12
C GLY A 34 14.02 -18.87 5.68
N ASP A 35 14.75 -19.56 4.80
CA ASP A 35 14.75 -19.32 3.35
C ASP A 35 13.37 -19.58 2.72
N GLY A 36 12.88 -18.65 1.91
CA GLY A 36 11.56 -18.76 1.27
C GLY A 36 10.38 -18.47 2.19
N GLY A 37 10.64 -18.08 3.44
CA GLY A 37 9.59 -17.59 4.33
C GLY A 37 9.02 -16.24 3.88
N TRP A 38 7.89 -15.85 4.46
CA TRP A 38 7.14 -14.65 4.08
C TRP A 38 7.26 -13.56 5.14
N ILE A 39 7.35 -12.31 4.68
CA ILE A 39 7.29 -11.12 5.52
C ILE A 39 6.30 -10.10 4.93
N LEU A 40 5.55 -9.46 5.82
CA LEU A 40 4.69 -8.32 5.46
C LEU A 40 5.45 -7.01 5.67
N LEU A 41 5.55 -6.21 4.61
CA LEU A 41 5.98 -4.82 4.66
C LEU A 41 4.74 -3.92 4.50
N ILE A 42 4.60 -2.92 5.36
CA ILE A 42 3.49 -1.97 5.32
C ILE A 42 4.02 -0.61 4.90
N PHE A 43 3.64 -0.17 3.69
CA PHE A 43 3.99 1.13 3.15
C PHE A 43 2.78 2.06 3.17
N ALA A 44 2.93 3.14 3.92
CA ALA A 44 1.92 4.19 4.06
C ALA A 44 2.48 5.49 3.50
N GLY A 45 1.70 6.16 2.65
CA GLY A 45 2.07 7.48 2.11
C GLY A 45 1.72 7.69 0.63
N VAL A 46 0.90 6.84 0.02
CA VAL A 46 0.43 7.10 -1.35
C VAL A 46 -0.65 8.19 -1.30
N ASP A 47 -0.39 9.30 -1.98
CA ASP A 47 -1.34 10.39 -2.19
C ASP A 47 -1.43 10.75 -3.68
N LEU A 48 -2.31 11.69 -4.03
CA LEU A 48 -2.55 12.11 -5.42
C LEU A 48 -1.31 12.71 -6.11
N SER A 49 -0.29 13.13 -5.36
CA SER A 49 0.95 13.70 -5.90
C SER A 49 2.04 12.65 -6.12
N ALA A 50 1.82 11.38 -5.74
CA ALA A 50 2.85 10.36 -5.81
C ALA A 50 3.27 10.07 -7.27
N THR A 51 4.55 10.32 -7.56
CA THR A 51 5.18 10.08 -8.88
C THR A 51 6.03 8.81 -8.91
N GLY A 52 6.26 8.18 -7.77
CA GLY A 52 7.06 6.98 -7.60
C GLY A 52 7.17 6.58 -6.12
N PRO A 53 7.78 5.44 -5.79
CA PRO A 53 7.96 5.02 -4.41
C PRO A 53 9.02 5.88 -3.71
N ALA A 54 8.91 6.01 -2.39
CA ALA A 54 10.02 6.52 -1.60
C ALA A 54 11.23 5.58 -1.72
N GLN A 55 12.45 6.14 -1.78
CA GLN A 55 13.67 5.32 -1.92
C GLN A 55 13.81 4.29 -0.78
N SER A 56 13.42 4.66 0.44
CA SER A 56 13.42 3.74 1.59
C SER A 56 12.54 2.50 1.40
N TRP A 57 11.49 2.59 0.58
CA TRP A 57 10.61 1.44 0.26
C TRP A 57 11.29 0.49 -0.70
N VAL A 58 11.97 1.06 -1.70
CA VAL A 58 12.79 0.31 -2.66
C VAL A 58 13.90 -0.43 -1.93
N ASP A 59 14.60 0.26 -1.03
CA ASP A 59 15.70 -0.30 -0.24
C ASP A 59 15.21 -1.44 0.68
N ALA A 60 14.06 -1.26 1.33
CA ALA A 60 13.45 -2.30 2.18
C ALA A 60 13.09 -3.56 1.39
N VAL A 61 12.43 -3.43 0.24
CA VAL A 61 12.05 -4.58 -0.60
C VAL A 61 13.29 -5.29 -1.13
N ASN A 62 14.29 -4.53 -1.61
CA ASN A 62 15.57 -5.10 -2.06
C ASN A 62 16.25 -5.89 -0.94
N TYR A 63 16.36 -5.32 0.26
CA TYR A 63 16.98 -5.99 1.39
C TYR A 63 16.28 -7.31 1.71
N VAL A 64 14.95 -7.29 1.81
CA VAL A 64 14.17 -8.48 2.14
C VAL A 64 14.32 -9.58 1.08
N PHE A 65 14.35 -9.24 -0.21
CA PHE A 65 14.64 -10.24 -1.24
C PHE A 65 16.07 -10.79 -1.16
N GLN A 66 17.06 -9.94 -0.86
CA GLN A 66 18.46 -10.37 -0.66
C GLN A 66 18.61 -11.32 0.54
N GLN A 67 17.77 -11.17 1.57
CA GLN A 67 17.68 -12.12 2.69
C GLN A 67 16.98 -13.43 2.30
N GLY A 68 16.60 -13.64 1.04
CA GLY A 68 15.93 -14.85 0.59
C GLY A 68 14.51 -14.99 1.15
N LEU A 69 13.80 -13.89 1.38
CA LEU A 69 12.39 -13.90 1.81
C LEU A 69 11.44 -13.56 0.66
N ASN A 70 10.19 -13.98 0.79
CA ASN A 70 9.06 -13.55 -0.03
C ASN A 70 8.37 -12.35 0.63
N VAL A 71 7.84 -11.44 -0.17
CA VAL A 71 7.25 -10.18 0.31
C VAL A 71 5.74 -10.19 0.11
N VAL A 72 5.00 -9.91 1.17
CA VAL A 72 3.66 -9.32 1.06
C VAL A 72 3.84 -7.82 1.27
N LEU A 73 3.51 -7.01 0.27
CA LEU A 73 3.54 -5.56 0.36
C LEU A 73 2.10 -5.06 0.57
N ARG A 74 1.80 -4.61 1.79
CA ARG A 74 0.61 -3.81 2.03
C ARG A 74 0.92 -2.36 1.74
N ILE A 75 0.16 -1.74 0.85
CA ILE A 75 0.33 -0.35 0.47
C ILE A 75 -0.97 0.42 0.64
N GLY A 76 -0.85 1.62 1.19
CA GLY A 76 -1.98 2.46 1.50
C GLY A 76 -1.62 3.94 1.60
N PRO A 77 -2.58 4.75 2.02
CA PRO A 77 -2.35 6.18 2.20
C PRO A 77 -1.45 6.49 3.37
N GLY A 78 -1.17 7.79 3.56
CA GLY A 78 -0.45 8.28 4.73
C GLY A 78 -1.16 7.88 6.03
N TRP A 79 -0.38 7.63 7.07
CA TRP A 79 -0.92 7.32 8.40
C TRP A 79 -1.89 8.40 8.87
N GLY A 80 -3.07 7.98 9.35
CA GLY A 80 -4.10 8.90 9.84
C GLY A 80 -4.95 9.56 8.75
N GLN A 81 -4.72 9.26 7.48
CA GLN A 81 -5.66 9.64 6.42
C GLN A 81 -6.97 8.86 6.57
N SER A 82 -8.02 9.53 7.03
CA SER A 82 -9.34 8.96 7.37
C SER A 82 -10.47 9.39 6.43
N HIS A 83 -10.10 10.09 5.34
CA HIS A 83 -11.01 10.67 4.37
C HIS A 83 -10.69 10.18 2.94
N PHE A 84 -10.58 8.88 2.74
CA PHE A 84 -10.21 8.28 1.44
C PHE A 84 -11.24 8.51 0.36
N ARG A 85 -12.51 8.42 0.75
CA ARG A 85 -13.65 8.78 -0.07
C ARG A 85 -13.48 10.16 -0.72
N ASP A 86 -12.96 11.14 0.02
CA ASP A 86 -12.82 12.52 -0.46
C ASP A 86 -11.69 12.70 -1.51
N LEU A 87 -10.93 11.64 -1.80
CA LEU A 87 -9.93 11.59 -2.88
C LEU A 87 -10.52 11.12 -4.21
N ALA A 88 -11.83 10.85 -4.27
CA ALA A 88 -12.52 10.58 -5.53
C ALA A 88 -12.46 11.81 -6.46
N ASP A 89 -12.35 11.55 -7.76
CA ASP A 89 -12.24 12.59 -8.79
C ASP A 89 -13.44 13.56 -8.79
N GLY A 90 -14.62 13.05 -8.43
CA GLY A 90 -15.89 13.79 -8.37
C GLY A 90 -16.33 14.18 -6.96
N ALA A 91 -15.46 14.07 -5.95
CA ALA A 91 -15.84 14.28 -4.55
C ALA A 91 -16.46 15.66 -4.31
N ALA A 92 -15.96 16.70 -5.00
CA ALA A 92 -16.51 18.06 -4.92
C ALA A 92 -17.96 18.18 -5.43
N GLN A 93 -18.41 17.23 -6.25
CA GLN A 93 -19.78 17.13 -6.77
C GLN A 93 -20.59 16.05 -6.05
N GLY A 94 -20.03 15.40 -5.03
CA GLY A 94 -20.66 14.29 -4.31
C GLY A 94 -20.63 12.95 -5.05
N ASP A 95 -19.78 12.80 -6.07
CA ASP A 95 -19.54 11.52 -6.75
C ASP A 95 -18.25 10.86 -6.22
N TYR A 96 -18.44 9.73 -5.54
CA TYR A 96 -17.39 8.96 -4.87
C TYR A 96 -17.12 7.61 -5.54
N THR A 97 -17.44 7.51 -6.84
CA THR A 97 -17.34 6.26 -7.62
C THR A 97 -16.23 6.26 -8.67
N HIS A 98 -15.39 7.31 -8.69
CA HIS A 98 -14.30 7.48 -9.64
C HIS A 98 -13.01 7.86 -8.91
N TYR A 99 -11.96 7.04 -9.03
CA TYR A 99 -10.67 7.21 -8.34
C TYR A 99 -9.50 7.15 -9.30
N THR A 100 -9.63 7.70 -10.51
CA THR A 100 -8.63 7.52 -11.58
C THR A 100 -7.30 8.17 -11.23
N HIS A 101 -7.28 9.36 -10.63
CA HIS A 101 -6.03 10.01 -10.22
C HIS A 101 -5.34 9.24 -9.08
N LEU A 102 -6.11 8.78 -8.11
CA LEU A 102 -5.58 8.00 -6.99
C LEU A 102 -5.05 6.65 -7.46
N ALA A 103 -5.78 5.94 -8.30
CA ALA A 103 -5.31 4.69 -8.90
C ALA A 103 -4.01 4.89 -9.70
N GLN A 104 -3.90 6.00 -10.45
CA GLN A 104 -2.66 6.33 -11.16
C GLN A 104 -1.48 6.58 -10.21
N ALA A 105 -1.71 7.21 -9.06
CA ALA A 105 -0.68 7.38 -8.03
C ALA A 105 -0.18 6.03 -7.49
N TYR A 106 -1.08 5.08 -7.19
CA TYR A 106 -0.69 3.72 -6.81
C TYR A 106 0.11 3.02 -7.91
N VAL A 107 -0.29 3.18 -9.18
CA VAL A 107 0.46 2.62 -10.32
C VAL A 107 1.86 3.22 -10.41
N ASN A 108 2.01 4.54 -10.26
CA ASN A 108 3.31 5.21 -10.31
C ASN A 108 4.27 4.66 -9.25
N VAL A 109 3.75 4.50 -8.03
CA VAL A 109 4.51 3.94 -6.90
C VAL A 109 4.89 2.48 -7.16
N LEU A 110 3.91 1.63 -7.48
CA LEU A 110 4.13 0.18 -7.65
C LEU A 110 5.05 -0.14 -8.83
N LYS A 111 5.07 0.68 -9.89
CA LYS A 111 6.00 0.52 -11.02
C LYS A 111 7.47 0.68 -10.61
N GLY A 112 7.76 1.44 -9.55
CA GLY A 112 9.12 1.64 -9.05
C GLY A 112 9.55 0.62 -8.00
N ILE A 113 8.66 -0.25 -7.52
CA ILE A 113 8.98 -1.25 -6.51
C ILE A 113 9.73 -2.42 -7.15
N PRO A 114 10.85 -2.90 -6.55
CA PRO A 114 11.54 -4.09 -7.03
C PRO A 114 10.62 -5.30 -7.05
N THR A 115 10.73 -6.09 -8.12
CA THR A 115 9.98 -7.34 -8.28
C THR A 115 10.97 -8.51 -8.38
N PRO A 116 10.53 -9.77 -8.19
CA PRO A 116 11.38 -10.93 -8.43
C PRO A 116 11.97 -11.01 -9.85
N ALA A 117 11.34 -10.35 -10.83
CA ALA A 117 11.84 -10.25 -12.20
C ALA A 117 12.86 -9.12 -12.43
N SER A 118 13.03 -8.21 -11.46
CA SER A 118 13.92 -7.06 -11.59
C SER A 118 15.42 -7.43 -11.65
N THR A 119 15.81 -8.60 -11.15
CA THR A 119 17.18 -9.11 -11.20
C THR A 119 17.22 -10.61 -10.91
N SER A 120 18.23 -11.31 -11.45
CA SER A 120 18.47 -12.73 -11.17
C SER A 120 18.78 -13.02 -9.69
N ALA A 121 19.24 -12.00 -8.94
CA ALA A 121 19.45 -12.12 -7.50
C ALA A 121 18.17 -12.45 -6.73
N TYR A 122 16.99 -12.19 -7.30
CA TYR A 122 15.68 -12.43 -6.67
C TYR A 122 14.99 -13.68 -7.24
N SER A 123 15.73 -14.53 -7.95
CA SER A 123 15.18 -15.75 -8.55
C SER A 123 14.51 -16.65 -7.49
N GLY A 124 13.31 -17.13 -7.82
CA GLY A 124 12.49 -17.95 -6.93
C GLY A 124 11.83 -17.21 -5.76
N ARG A 125 11.96 -15.88 -5.66
CA ARG A 125 11.20 -15.07 -4.71
C ARG A 125 9.81 -14.71 -5.26
N GLN A 126 8.91 -14.31 -4.37
CA GLN A 126 7.55 -13.88 -4.69
C GLN A 126 7.21 -12.53 -4.05
N LEU A 127 6.37 -11.77 -4.76
CA LEU A 127 5.77 -10.52 -4.29
C LEU A 127 4.25 -10.63 -4.39
N LEU A 128 3.55 -10.46 -3.28
CA LEU A 128 2.11 -10.25 -3.25
C LEU A 128 1.84 -8.80 -2.86
N ILE A 129 0.88 -8.16 -3.52
CA ILE A 129 0.50 -6.77 -3.24
C ILE A 129 -0.90 -6.76 -2.65
N GLN A 130 -1.02 -6.15 -1.49
CA GLN A 130 -2.28 -5.83 -0.84
C GLN A 130 -2.47 -4.31 -0.91
N ILE A 131 -3.48 -3.85 -1.63
CA ILE A 131 -3.87 -2.43 -1.64
C ILE A 131 -4.95 -2.25 -0.58
N HIS A 132 -4.65 -1.48 0.46
CA HIS A 132 -5.49 -1.26 1.67
C HIS A 132 -5.81 -2.54 2.45
N ASN A 133 -6.43 -2.44 3.62
CA ASN A 133 -6.82 -3.61 4.44
C ASN A 133 -8.21 -3.54 5.03
N GLU A 134 -8.65 -2.39 5.54
CA GLU A 134 -9.84 -2.30 6.39
C GLU A 134 -10.68 -1.08 5.99
N PRO A 135 -11.24 -1.04 4.77
CA PRO A 135 -12.09 0.08 4.34
C PRO A 135 -13.33 0.26 5.23
N ASP A 136 -13.75 -0.77 5.95
CA ASP A 136 -14.83 -0.72 6.94
C ASP A 136 -14.44 -0.07 8.27
N LEU A 137 -13.14 0.10 8.52
CA LEU A 137 -12.67 0.82 9.68
C LEU A 137 -12.86 2.33 9.46
N CYS A 138 -13.49 2.98 10.44
CA CYS A 138 -13.80 4.41 10.45
C CYS A 138 -12.59 5.26 10.00
N TYR A 139 -11.37 4.93 10.44
CA TYR A 139 -10.19 5.73 10.11
C TYR A 139 -9.49 5.37 8.78
N GLU A 140 -10.06 4.49 7.95
CA GLU A 140 -9.47 4.13 6.66
C GLU A 140 -10.27 4.68 5.46
N TRP A 141 -11.57 4.40 5.32
CA TRP A 141 -12.33 4.81 4.13
C TRP A 141 -13.02 6.17 4.29
N PHE A 142 -13.90 6.28 5.28
CA PHE A 142 -14.62 7.51 5.56
C PHE A 142 -15.20 7.52 6.98
N CYS A 143 -14.72 8.45 7.79
CA CYS A 143 -15.35 8.78 9.07
C CYS A 143 -15.13 10.25 9.36
N GLY A 144 -16.22 11.00 9.41
CA GLY A 144 -16.21 12.44 9.64
C GLY A 144 -17.20 12.82 10.74
N THR A 145 -17.18 14.10 11.11
CA THR A 145 -18.16 14.72 12.02
C THR A 145 -19.41 15.24 11.28
N ALA A 146 -19.53 14.96 9.97
CA ALA A 146 -20.60 15.44 9.12
C ALA A 146 -21.88 14.60 9.25
N ALA A 147 -23.03 15.21 8.96
CA ALA A 147 -24.37 14.61 9.00
C ALA A 147 -24.60 13.60 7.85
N SER A 148 -23.79 12.55 7.79
CA SER A 148 -23.88 11.41 6.88
C SER A 148 -22.75 10.39 7.13
N SER A 149 -22.07 10.48 8.28
CA SER A 149 -20.96 9.61 8.67
C SER A 149 -21.29 8.85 9.96
N PRO A 150 -20.95 7.55 10.07
CA PRO A 150 -20.39 6.71 9.00
C PRO A 150 -21.41 6.46 7.87
N ILE A 151 -20.92 6.25 6.65
CA ILE A 151 -21.77 5.81 5.53
C ILE A 151 -22.20 4.35 5.76
N GLY A 152 -23.31 3.94 5.14
CA GLY A 152 -23.76 2.55 5.20
C GLY A 152 -22.82 1.59 4.48
N TYR A 153 -22.76 0.34 4.94
CA TYR A 153 -21.91 -0.70 4.35
C TYR A 153 -22.13 -0.90 2.85
N GLU A 154 -23.36 -0.79 2.36
CA GLU A 154 -23.66 -0.93 0.92
C GLU A 154 -23.05 0.19 0.09
N GLU A 155 -23.13 1.44 0.55
CA GLU A 155 -22.54 2.58 -0.16
C GLU A 155 -21.01 2.49 -0.10
N MET A 156 -20.44 2.17 1.07
CA MET A 156 -19.01 1.95 1.21
C MET A 156 -18.51 0.82 0.30
N ALA A 157 -19.20 -0.32 0.25
CA ALA A 157 -18.81 -1.43 -0.62
C ALA A 157 -18.88 -1.05 -2.11
N LYS A 158 -19.88 -0.26 -2.51
CA LYS A 158 -20.01 0.28 -3.87
C LYS A 158 -18.87 1.24 -4.21
N GLU A 159 -18.58 2.21 -3.34
CA GLU A 159 -17.49 3.17 -3.53
C GLU A 159 -16.12 2.44 -3.53
N TYR A 160 -15.90 1.52 -2.60
CA TYR A 160 -14.66 0.73 -2.51
C TYR A 160 -14.48 -0.19 -3.72
N ALA A 161 -15.54 -0.86 -4.17
CA ALA A 161 -15.50 -1.66 -5.39
C ALA A 161 -15.15 -0.80 -6.61
N SER A 162 -15.64 0.45 -6.67
CA SER A 162 -15.36 1.39 -7.77
C SER A 162 -13.87 1.74 -7.90
N PHE A 163 -13.14 1.76 -6.77
CA PHE A 163 -11.69 1.97 -6.76
C PHE A 163 -10.94 0.88 -7.53
N PHE A 164 -11.38 -0.38 -7.43
CA PHE A 164 -10.80 -1.51 -8.18
C PHE A 164 -11.46 -1.74 -9.54
N SER A 165 -12.70 -1.31 -9.71
CA SER A 165 -13.47 -1.50 -10.94
C SER A 165 -13.36 -0.26 -11.83
N ARG A 166 -12.30 -0.20 -12.63
CA ARG A 166 -12.22 0.40 -13.99
C ARG A 166 -10.80 0.82 -14.33
N HIS A 167 -10.04 -0.12 -14.89
CA HIS A 167 -8.97 0.17 -15.85
C HIS A 167 -9.02 -0.85 -17.02
N ARG A 168 -10.23 -1.20 -17.50
CA ARG A 168 -10.35 -1.77 -18.85
C ARG A 168 -10.11 -0.66 -19.87
N ARG A 169 -8.86 -0.19 -20.01
CA ARG A 169 -8.36 0.01 -21.36
C ARG A 169 -8.05 -1.38 -21.85
N CYS A 170 -8.92 -1.91 -22.71
CA CYS A 170 -8.54 -3.02 -23.57
C CYS A 170 -7.26 -2.59 -24.31
N TYR A 171 -6.09 -3.05 -23.88
CA TYR A 171 -4.84 -2.89 -24.62
C TYR A 171 -4.76 -3.87 -25.81
N THR A 172 -5.82 -4.66 -26.06
CA THR A 172 -5.94 -5.62 -27.16
C THR A 172 -7.33 -5.59 -27.80
N CYS A 173 -7.84 -4.41 -28.12
CA CYS A 173 -8.96 -4.25 -29.04
C CYS A 173 -8.56 -3.33 -30.17
N ASP A 174 -7.55 -3.71 -30.94
CA ASP A 174 -7.35 -3.27 -32.32
C ASP A 174 -6.56 -4.40 -33.01
N GLY A 175 -7.25 -5.13 -33.87
CA GLY A 175 -6.68 -5.99 -34.89
C GLY A 175 -6.84 -5.33 -36.25
#